data_AF-A0A1C3EQ89-F1
#
_entry.id   AF-A0A1C3EQ89-F1
#
_cell.length_a   1.000
_cell.length_b   1.000
_cell.length_c   1.000
_cell.angle_alpha   90.00
_cell.angle_beta   90.00
_cell.angle_gamma   90.00
#
_symmetry.space_group_name_H-M   'P 1'
#
loop_
_entity.id
_entity.type
_entity.pdbx_description
1 polymer ?
#
loop_
_entity_poly.entity_id
_entity_poly.type
_entity_poly.pdbx_seq_one_letter_code
_entity_poly.pdbx_strand_id
1 'polypeptide(L)'
;MKQLFSALAMLMLLLAPGAFAKSQYVSEDLFTYMHSGPGTKYRIIGSVDSGEAVTVIGGQKDGYSQIIDSRGRKGWINSKYVSDNPGLKVRMPALEKELKTLKSALNNAQQDADSKQKGLVESLELRSKQLQELEVSNSQLRQKLEEALTEKRELSAKLDTQKDDLLMRYFLYGGIVAGVGLLFGLLLPHLIPKKKQHPRGWA
;
A
#
# COMPACT_ATOMS: atom_id res chain seq x y z
N MET A 1 58.26 -46.43 -38.27
CA MET A 1 58.83 -45.13 -37.82
C MET A 1 58.15 -43.89 -38.41
N LYS A 2 57.64 -43.91 -39.66
CA LYS A 2 56.98 -42.74 -40.29
C LYS A 2 55.68 -42.27 -39.59
N GLN A 3 54.92 -43.20 -38.99
CA GLN A 3 53.66 -42.90 -38.29
C GLN A 3 53.88 -42.22 -36.92
N LEU A 4 55.01 -42.47 -36.25
CA LEU A 4 55.36 -41.82 -34.99
C LEU A 4 55.81 -40.37 -35.19
N PHE A 5 56.51 -40.09 -36.31
CA PHE A 5 56.89 -38.72 -36.68
C PHE A 5 55.68 -37.86 -37.07
N SER A 6 54.69 -38.44 -37.75
CA SER A 6 53.45 -37.73 -38.12
C SER A 6 52.61 -37.36 -36.88
N ALA A 7 52.52 -38.27 -35.91
CA ALA A 7 51.81 -38.02 -34.65
C ALA A 7 52.49 -36.93 -33.80
N LEU A 8 53.83 -36.89 -33.79
CA LEU A 8 54.60 -35.87 -33.06
C LEU A 8 54.45 -34.47 -33.70
N ALA A 9 54.44 -34.39 -35.03
CA ALA A 9 54.21 -33.14 -35.75
C ALA A 9 52.79 -32.59 -35.53
N MET A 10 51.80 -33.47 -35.44
CA MET A 10 50.41 -33.09 -35.18
C MET A 10 50.19 -32.61 -33.74
N LEU A 11 50.90 -33.20 -32.77
CA LEU A 11 50.87 -32.75 -31.37
C LEU A 11 51.55 -31.38 -31.18
N MET A 12 52.59 -31.08 -31.95
CA MET A 12 53.27 -29.77 -31.95
C MET A 12 52.41 -28.62 -32.51
N LEU A 13 51.48 -28.92 -33.43
CA LEU A 13 50.55 -27.92 -33.97
C LEU A 13 49.43 -27.53 -32.98
N LEU A 14 49.08 -28.44 -32.06
CA LEU A 14 48.06 -28.21 -31.01
C LEU A 14 48.61 -27.40 -29.83
N LEU A 15 49.93 -27.21 -29.74
CA LEU A 15 50.60 -26.43 -28.69
C LEU A 15 51.00 -25.02 -29.15
N ALA A 16 50.35 -24.48 -30.18
CA ALA A 16 50.53 -23.09 -30.56
C ALA A 16 50.03 -22.19 -29.40
N PRO A 17 50.89 -21.35 -28.81
CA PRO A 17 50.44 -20.41 -27.79
C PRO A 17 49.45 -19.44 -28.42
N GLY A 18 48.19 -19.54 -28.01
CA GLY A 18 47.17 -18.54 -28.35
C GLY A 18 47.64 -17.19 -27.83
N ALA A 19 47.89 -16.25 -28.73
CA ALA A 19 48.19 -14.87 -28.37
C ALA A 19 46.94 -14.26 -27.73
N PHE A 20 46.81 -14.38 -26.41
CA PHE A 20 45.83 -13.64 -25.65
C PHE A 20 46.19 -12.16 -25.73
N ALA A 21 45.50 -11.43 -26.61
CA ALA A 21 45.60 -9.98 -26.67
C ALA A 21 45.11 -9.41 -25.34
N LYS A 22 46.05 -9.14 -24.43
CA LYS A 22 45.78 -8.48 -23.16
C LYS A 22 45.48 -7.02 -23.46
N SER A 23 44.25 -6.58 -23.20
CA SER A 23 43.88 -5.17 -23.30
C SER A 23 44.80 -4.36 -22.39
N GLN A 24 45.66 -3.53 -22.99
CA GLN A 24 46.42 -2.51 -22.28
C GLN A 24 45.72 -1.16 -22.48
N TYR A 25 45.72 -0.35 -21.43
CA TYR A 25 45.14 0.99 -21.42
C TYR A 25 46.27 2.02 -21.62
N VAL A 26 46.00 3.04 -22.42
CA VAL A 26 46.92 4.19 -22.58
C VAL A 26 46.74 5.10 -21.39
N SER A 27 47.81 5.48 -20.69
CA SER A 27 47.73 6.40 -19.56
C SER A 27 47.28 7.79 -20.02
N GLU A 28 46.26 8.37 -19.37
CA GLU A 28 45.70 9.69 -19.67
C GLU A 28 46.51 10.87 -19.10
N ASP A 29 47.82 10.73 -18.89
CA ASP A 29 48.67 11.84 -18.48
C ASP A 29 48.97 12.74 -19.68
N LEU A 30 47.94 13.52 -20.03
CA LEU A 30 48.00 14.57 -21.02
C LEU A 30 48.44 15.86 -20.33
N PHE A 31 49.38 16.57 -20.96
CA PHE A 31 49.83 17.89 -20.54
C PHE A 31 49.86 18.83 -21.75
N THR A 32 49.80 20.14 -21.49
CA THR A 32 49.96 21.16 -22.52
C THR A 32 51.13 22.08 -22.17
N TYR A 33 51.87 22.51 -23.20
CA TYR A 33 52.98 23.43 -23.01
C TYR A 33 52.46 24.87 -22.83
N MET A 34 53.03 25.54 -21.84
CA MET A 34 52.81 26.95 -21.55
C MET A 34 53.94 27.78 -22.17
N HIS A 35 53.57 28.77 -22.96
CA HIS A 35 54.47 29.64 -23.70
C HIS A 35 54.56 31.03 -23.05
N SER A 36 55.67 31.74 -23.27
CA SER A 36 55.84 33.12 -22.81
C SER A 36 55.01 34.14 -23.59
N GLY A 37 54.45 33.77 -24.74
CA GLY A 37 53.65 34.64 -25.61
C GLY A 37 52.63 33.84 -26.44
N PRO A 38 51.73 34.52 -27.17
CA PRO A 38 50.63 33.91 -27.90
C PRO A 38 51.12 33.20 -29.17
N GLY A 39 51.52 31.93 -29.05
CA GLY A 39 51.94 31.12 -30.21
C GLY A 39 53.04 30.11 -29.91
N THR A 40 53.24 29.18 -30.84
CA THR A 40 54.30 28.15 -30.76
C THR A 40 55.72 28.69 -30.94
N LYS A 41 55.86 29.90 -31.51
CA LYS A 41 57.17 30.54 -31.74
C LYS A 41 57.80 31.11 -30.46
N TYR A 42 57.02 31.21 -29.38
CA TYR A 42 57.47 31.73 -28.10
C TYR A 42 58.07 30.62 -27.23
N ARG A 43 59.03 31.01 -26.38
CA ARG A 43 59.73 30.09 -25.49
C ARG A 43 58.74 29.38 -24.55
N ILE A 44 58.91 28.06 -24.42
CA ILE A 44 58.18 27.25 -23.43
C ILE A 44 58.70 27.63 -22.04
N ILE A 45 57.79 28.03 -21.16
CA ILE A 45 58.08 28.42 -19.77
C ILE A 45 57.61 27.38 -18.76
N GLY A 46 56.91 26.34 -19.22
CA GLY A 46 56.51 25.20 -18.41
C GLY A 46 55.46 24.32 -19.11
N SER A 47 54.92 23.37 -18.36
CA SER A 47 53.73 22.58 -18.71
C SER A 47 52.63 22.78 -17.67
N VAL A 48 51.40 22.48 -18.09
CA VAL A 48 50.19 22.41 -17.26
C VAL A 48 49.54 21.06 -17.53
N ASP A 49 49.15 20.35 -16.47
CA ASP A 49 48.59 19.01 -16.58
C ASP A 49 47.09 19.05 -16.88
N SER A 50 46.58 18.02 -17.57
CA SER A 50 45.15 17.92 -17.89
C SER A 50 44.32 17.76 -16.62
N GLY A 51 43.36 18.67 -16.43
CA GLY A 51 42.52 18.75 -15.24
C GLY A 51 43.06 19.63 -14.12
N GLU A 52 44.25 20.22 -14.28
CA GLU A 52 44.77 21.25 -13.37
C GLU A 52 43.92 22.53 -13.47
N ALA A 53 43.58 23.12 -12.33
CA ALA A 53 42.80 24.35 -12.29
C ALA A 53 43.68 25.54 -12.67
N VAL A 54 43.27 26.28 -13.70
CA VAL A 54 43.95 27.50 -14.18
C VAL A 54 43.00 28.69 -14.19
N THR A 55 43.53 29.88 -13.92
CA THR A 55 42.76 31.12 -13.97
C THR A 55 43.06 31.86 -15.27
N VAL A 56 42.06 32.13 -16.09
CA VAL A 56 42.23 32.93 -17.32
C VAL A 56 42.28 34.42 -16.93
N ILE A 57 43.36 35.11 -17.31
CA ILE A 57 43.62 36.50 -16.91
C ILE A 57 43.60 37.52 -18.06
N GLY A 58 43.54 37.06 -19.30
CA GLY A 58 43.61 37.94 -20.47
C GLY A 58 42.90 37.36 -21.70
N GLY A 59 42.68 38.23 -22.69
CA GLY A 59 41.97 37.89 -23.92
C GLY A 59 42.71 36.90 -24.82
N GLN A 60 41.94 36.15 -25.60
CA GLN A 60 42.45 35.18 -26.57
C GLN A 60 43.18 35.90 -27.71
N LYS A 61 44.40 35.47 -28.03
CA LYS A 61 45.22 36.01 -29.13
C LYS A 61 45.87 34.87 -29.90
N ASP A 62 45.71 34.88 -31.22
CA ASP A 62 46.27 33.86 -32.14
C ASP A 62 45.91 32.40 -31.75
N GLY A 63 44.73 32.21 -31.14
CA GLY A 63 44.28 30.90 -30.65
C GLY A 63 44.84 30.49 -29.29
N TYR A 64 45.61 31.34 -28.62
CA TYR A 64 46.15 31.13 -27.27
C TYR A 64 45.43 32.00 -26.24
N SER A 65 45.24 31.45 -25.04
CA SER A 65 44.65 32.14 -23.90
C SER A 65 45.71 32.36 -22.83
N GLN A 66 45.69 33.54 -22.22
CA GLN A 66 46.62 33.87 -21.14
C GLN A 66 46.07 33.38 -19.81
N ILE A 67 46.84 32.55 -19.11
CA ILE A 67 46.44 31.91 -17.87
C ILE A 67 47.45 32.14 -16.74
N ILE A 68 46.97 32.01 -15.51
CA ILE A 68 47.74 31.83 -14.29
C ILE A 68 47.55 30.38 -13.83
N ASP A 69 48.66 29.68 -13.74
CA ASP A 69 48.73 28.33 -13.18
C ASP A 69 48.51 28.34 -11.65
N SER A 70 48.19 27.19 -11.06
CA SER A 70 48.07 26.96 -9.61
C SER A 70 49.31 27.44 -8.83
N ARG A 71 50.47 27.39 -9.48
CA ARG A 71 51.78 27.86 -8.99
C ARG A 71 52.03 29.37 -9.15
N GLY A 72 51.05 30.15 -9.61
CA GLY A 72 51.15 31.60 -9.79
C GLY A 72 51.92 32.05 -11.05
N ARG A 73 52.29 31.13 -11.94
CA ARG A 73 53.03 31.44 -13.18
C ARG A 73 52.08 32.00 -14.24
N LYS A 74 52.46 33.13 -14.86
CA LYS A 74 51.73 33.73 -15.99
C LYS A 74 52.26 33.20 -17.31
N GLY A 75 51.37 32.74 -18.19
CA GLY A 75 51.75 32.22 -19.50
C GLY A 75 50.60 32.09 -20.47
N TRP A 76 50.90 31.60 -21.67
CA TRP A 76 49.94 31.40 -22.74
C TRP A 76 49.82 29.91 -23.06
N ILE A 77 48.58 29.39 -23.07
CA ILE A 77 48.29 28.01 -23.47
C ILE A 77 47.32 27.99 -24.64
N ASN A 78 47.31 26.92 -25.43
CA ASN A 78 46.39 26.82 -26.55
C ASN A 78 44.94 26.75 -26.02
N SER A 79 44.08 27.64 -26.51
CA SER A 79 42.72 27.83 -26.00
C SER A 79 41.84 26.59 -26.16
N LYS A 80 42.18 25.69 -27.09
CA LYS A 80 41.45 24.41 -27.28
C LYS A 80 41.55 23.46 -26.07
N TYR A 81 42.52 23.69 -25.18
CA TYR A 81 42.71 22.92 -23.95
C TYR A 81 42.19 23.65 -22.71
N VAL A 82 41.65 24.85 -22.87
CA VAL A 82 41.00 25.60 -21.79
C VAL A 82 39.52 25.28 -21.85
N SER A 83 38.98 24.76 -20.76
CA SER A 83 37.56 24.49 -20.62
C SER A 83 37.07 25.00 -19.28
N ASP A 84 35.85 25.55 -19.26
CA ASP A 84 35.17 25.98 -18.03
C ASP A 84 34.71 24.78 -17.18
N ASN A 85 34.77 23.58 -17.75
CA ASN A 85 34.31 22.35 -17.16
C ASN A 85 35.46 21.63 -16.43
N PRO A 86 35.27 21.21 -15.16
CA PRO A 86 36.23 20.36 -14.46
C PRO A 86 36.61 19.11 -15.26
N GLY A 87 37.88 18.73 -15.20
CA GLY A 87 38.40 17.57 -15.94
C GLY A 87 37.70 16.26 -15.57
N LEU A 88 37.76 15.29 -16.49
CA LEU A 88 37.12 13.98 -16.35
C LEU A 88 37.54 13.25 -15.05
N LYS A 89 38.82 13.37 -14.66
CA LYS A 89 39.38 12.83 -13.40
C LYS A 89 38.63 13.32 -12.14
N VAL A 90 38.08 14.53 -12.15
CA VAL A 90 37.32 15.11 -11.03
C VAL A 90 35.83 14.76 -11.13
N ARG A 91 35.29 14.73 -12.35
CA ARG A 91 33.86 14.43 -12.58
C ARG A 91 33.52 12.97 -12.38
N MET A 92 34.41 12.04 -12.73
CA MET A 92 34.11 10.61 -12.70
C MET A 92 33.77 10.10 -11.28
N PRO A 93 34.56 10.40 -10.23
CA PRO A 93 34.22 9.97 -8.87
C PRO A 93 32.94 10.61 -8.35
N ALA A 94 32.67 11.86 -8.73
CA ALA A 94 31.43 12.56 -8.37
C ALA A 94 30.21 11.91 -9.03
N LEU A 95 30.28 11.61 -10.33
CA LEU A 95 29.24 10.92 -11.09
C LEU A 95 28.98 9.50 -10.58
N GLU A 96 30.03 8.74 -10.25
CA GLU A 96 29.89 7.40 -9.65
C GLU A 96 29.18 7.48 -8.30
N LYS A 97 29.53 8.48 -7.48
CA LYS A 97 28.87 8.72 -6.20
C LYS A 97 27.40 9.08 -6.40
N GLU A 98 27.09 9.98 -7.33
CA GLU A 98 25.71 10.34 -7.68
C GLU A 98 24.92 9.12 -8.15
N LEU A 99 25.45 8.32 -9.08
CA LEU A 99 24.79 7.09 -9.54
C LEU A 99 24.55 6.10 -8.39
N LYS A 100 25.50 5.96 -7.47
CA LYS A 100 25.32 5.11 -6.29
C LYS A 100 24.19 5.64 -5.41
N THR A 101 24.16 6.95 -5.14
CA THR A 101 23.10 7.57 -4.34
C THR A 101 21.73 7.45 -5.01
N LEU A 102 21.64 7.71 -6.31
CA LEU A 102 20.40 7.59 -7.08
C LEU A 102 19.89 6.14 -7.12
N LYS A 103 20.78 5.16 -7.33
CA LYS A 103 20.40 3.74 -7.25
C LYS A 103 19.89 3.36 -5.86
N SER A 104 20.53 3.84 -4.80
CA SER A 104 20.05 3.58 -3.44
C SER A 104 18.70 4.25 -3.14
N ALA A 105 18.50 5.49 -3.60
CA ALA A 105 17.24 6.20 -3.44
C ALA A 105 16.11 5.54 -4.23
N LEU A 106 16.39 5.05 -5.44
CA LEU A 106 15.43 4.31 -6.26
C LEU A 106 15.01 3.01 -5.57
N ASN A 107 15.96 2.23 -5.05
CA ASN A 107 15.66 0.99 -4.34
C ASN A 107 14.81 1.24 -3.09
N ASN A 108 15.12 2.29 -2.31
CA ASN A 108 14.33 2.66 -1.14
C ASN A 108 12.91 3.10 -1.55
N ALA A 109 12.79 3.94 -2.58
CA ALA A 109 11.48 4.39 -3.08
C ALA A 109 10.63 3.21 -3.60
N GLN A 110 11.26 2.22 -4.24
CA GLN A 110 10.58 1.03 -4.71
C GLN A 110 10.13 0.13 -3.54
N GLN A 111 10.96 -0.05 -2.52
CA GLN A 111 10.57 -0.76 -1.29
C GLN A 111 9.43 -0.05 -0.53
N ASP A 112 9.45 1.28 -0.48
CA ASP A 112 8.39 2.09 0.12
C ASP A 112 7.09 1.98 -0.67
N ALA A 113 7.15 1.96 -2.01
CA ALA A 113 5.98 1.74 -2.85
C ALA A 113 5.40 0.33 -2.65
N ASP A 114 6.24 -0.69 -2.64
CA ASP A 114 5.82 -2.08 -2.43
C ASP A 114 5.20 -2.30 -1.05
N SER A 115 5.79 -1.71 0.01
CA SER A 115 5.25 -1.81 1.37
C SER A 115 3.92 -1.07 1.52
N LYS A 116 3.77 0.13 0.92
CA LYS A 116 2.50 0.85 0.87
C LYS A 116 1.45 0.08 0.08
N GLN A 117 1.81 -0.51 -1.06
CA GLN A 117 0.89 -1.33 -1.85
C GLN A 117 0.41 -2.54 -1.04
N LYS A 118 1.32 -3.25 -0.36
CA LYS A 118 0.94 -4.36 0.53
C LYS A 118 0.01 -3.91 1.66
N GLY A 119 0.32 -2.81 2.33
CA GLY A 119 -0.53 -2.26 3.39
C GLY A 119 -1.91 -1.83 2.90
N LEU A 120 -2.00 -1.26 1.69
CA LEU A 120 -3.28 -0.92 1.06
C LEU A 120 -4.10 -2.18 0.74
N VAL A 121 -3.49 -3.21 0.17
CA VAL A 121 -4.15 -4.50 -0.11
C VAL A 121 -4.66 -5.14 1.17
N GLU A 122 -3.84 -5.20 2.22
CA GLU A 122 -4.24 -5.74 3.52
C GLU A 122 -5.42 -4.94 4.13
N SER A 123 -5.38 -3.60 4.02
CA SER A 123 -6.48 -2.76 4.49
C SER A 123 -7.77 -2.97 3.70
N LEU A 124 -7.68 -3.22 2.39
CA LEU A 124 -8.83 -3.53 1.53
C LEU A 124 -9.42 -4.91 1.87
N GLU A 125 -8.58 -5.90 2.11
CA GLU A 125 -9.01 -7.24 2.56
C GLU A 125 -9.66 -7.20 3.94
N LEU A 126 -9.12 -6.39 4.87
CA LEU A 126 -9.73 -6.21 6.18
C LEU A 126 -11.11 -5.54 6.06
N ARG A 127 -11.22 -4.48 5.26
CA ARG A 127 -12.50 -3.79 5.05
C ARG A 127 -13.51 -4.66 4.31
N SER A 128 -13.09 -5.47 3.35
CA SER A 128 -14.00 -6.39 2.67
C SER A 128 -14.56 -7.44 3.63
N LYS A 129 -13.72 -7.99 4.54
CA LYS A 129 -14.18 -8.87 5.62
C LYS A 129 -15.17 -8.18 6.56
N GLN A 130 -14.90 -6.94 6.96
CA GLN A 130 -15.81 -6.17 7.83
C GLN A 130 -17.16 -5.92 7.16
N LEU A 131 -17.18 -5.61 5.86
CA LEU A 131 -18.44 -5.44 5.11
C LEU A 131 -19.23 -6.74 5.07
N GLN A 132 -18.56 -7.87 4.80
CA GLN A 132 -19.21 -9.18 4.80
C GLN A 132 -19.78 -9.54 6.17
N GLU A 133 -19.03 -9.29 7.25
CA GLU A 133 -19.50 -9.50 8.62
C GLU A 133 -20.71 -8.61 8.95
N LEU A 134 -20.69 -7.35 8.54
CA LEU A 134 -21.79 -6.42 8.75
C LEU A 134 -23.05 -6.82 7.96
N GLU A 135 -22.89 -7.33 6.74
CA GLU A 135 -23.98 -7.89 5.95
C GLU A 135 -24.60 -9.12 6.63
N VAL A 136 -23.77 -10.04 7.15
CA VAL A 136 -24.22 -11.21 7.91
C VAL A 136 -24.92 -10.79 9.21
N SER A 137 -24.37 -9.83 9.95
CA SER A 137 -24.99 -9.32 11.18
C SER A 137 -26.35 -8.68 10.89
N ASN A 138 -26.44 -7.84 9.85
CA ASN A 138 -27.71 -7.25 9.43
C ASN A 138 -28.75 -8.29 9.03
N SER A 139 -28.36 -9.36 8.32
CA SER A 139 -29.30 -10.42 7.94
C SER A 139 -29.80 -11.20 9.17
N GLN A 140 -28.90 -11.50 10.13
CA GLN A 140 -29.25 -12.11 11.40
C GLN A 140 -30.16 -11.23 12.25
N LEU A 141 -29.90 -9.92 12.33
CA LEU A 141 -30.77 -8.99 13.05
C LEU A 141 -32.18 -8.95 12.45
N ARG A 142 -32.28 -8.93 11.11
CA ARG A 142 -33.58 -9.01 10.42
C ARG A 142 -34.31 -10.32 10.74
N GLN A 143 -33.60 -11.43 10.73
CA GLN A 143 -34.18 -12.74 11.08
C GLN A 143 -34.69 -12.76 12.53
N LYS A 144 -33.90 -12.26 13.49
CA LYS A 144 -34.33 -12.15 14.90
C LYS A 144 -35.53 -11.23 15.08
N LEU A 145 -35.61 -10.16 14.29
CA LEU A 145 -36.73 -9.24 14.33
C LEU A 145 -38.02 -9.90 13.84
N GLU A 146 -37.95 -10.67 12.75
CA GLU A 146 -39.09 -11.48 12.28
C GLU A 146 -39.47 -12.57 13.29
N GLU A 147 -38.49 -13.27 13.87
CA GLU A 147 -38.72 -14.30 14.88
C GLU A 147 -39.44 -13.72 16.11
N ALA A 148 -38.96 -12.59 16.64
CA ALA A 148 -39.60 -11.91 17.77
C ALA A 148 -41.02 -11.41 17.43
N LEU A 149 -41.25 -10.96 16.20
CA LEU A 149 -42.60 -10.57 15.74
C LEU A 149 -43.53 -11.79 15.65
N THR A 150 -43.04 -12.93 15.16
CA THR A 150 -43.80 -14.17 15.12
C THR A 150 -44.10 -14.69 16.53
N GLU A 151 -43.12 -14.69 17.44
CA GLU A 151 -43.30 -15.09 18.83
C GLU A 151 -44.34 -14.22 19.53
N LYS A 152 -44.28 -12.89 19.33
CA LYS A 152 -45.29 -11.97 19.87
C LYS A 152 -46.70 -12.29 19.34
N ARG A 153 -46.84 -12.59 18.05
CA ARG A 153 -48.14 -12.97 17.45
C ARG A 153 -48.65 -14.28 18.03
N GLU A 154 -47.80 -15.28 18.16
CA GLU A 154 -48.16 -16.56 18.77
C GLU A 154 -48.56 -16.44 20.24
N LEU A 155 -47.78 -15.69 21.03
CA LEU A 155 -48.11 -15.41 22.44
C LEU A 155 -49.44 -14.68 22.55
N SER A 156 -49.71 -13.71 21.68
CA SER A 156 -50.98 -12.98 21.67
C SER A 156 -52.15 -13.91 21.31
N ALA A 157 -51.99 -14.80 20.33
CA ALA A 157 -53.01 -15.79 19.96
C ALA A 157 -53.26 -16.81 21.08
N LYS A 158 -52.21 -17.29 21.77
CA LYS A 158 -52.35 -18.16 22.95
C LYS A 158 -53.08 -17.44 24.09
N LEU A 159 -52.80 -16.15 24.27
CA LEU A 159 -53.44 -15.36 25.32
C LEU A 159 -54.93 -15.12 25.00
N ASP A 160 -55.29 -14.96 23.73
CA ASP A 160 -56.68 -14.81 23.28
C ASP A 160 -57.46 -16.12 23.43
N THR A 161 -56.90 -17.25 22.99
CA THR A 161 -57.56 -18.56 23.16
C THR A 161 -57.72 -18.95 24.63
N GLN A 162 -56.72 -18.66 25.47
CA GLN A 162 -56.86 -18.87 26.92
C GLN A 162 -57.92 -17.98 27.54
N LYS A 163 -58.05 -16.73 27.10
CA LYS A 163 -59.13 -15.82 27.56
C LYS A 163 -60.50 -16.34 27.14
N ASP A 164 -60.65 -16.75 25.89
CA ASP A 164 -61.89 -17.29 25.37
C ASP A 164 -62.31 -18.57 26.09
N ASP A 165 -61.38 -19.51 26.34
CA ASP A 165 -61.67 -20.73 27.09
C ASP A 165 -62.08 -20.44 28.54
N LEU A 166 -61.39 -19.51 29.22
CA LEU A 166 -61.80 -19.03 30.55
C LEU A 166 -63.19 -18.39 30.52
N LEU A 167 -63.46 -17.54 29.52
CA LEU A 167 -64.73 -16.82 29.39
C LEU A 167 -65.88 -17.80 29.16
N MET A 168 -65.70 -18.78 28.27
CA MET A 168 -66.68 -19.84 28.01
C MET A 168 -66.96 -20.67 29.27
N ARG A 169 -65.93 -20.98 30.07
CA ARG A 169 -66.08 -21.70 31.33
C ARG A 169 -66.88 -20.91 32.37
N TYR A 170 -66.57 -19.62 32.56
CA TYR A 170 -67.34 -18.77 33.48
C TYR A 170 -68.76 -18.51 32.99
N PHE A 171 -68.97 -18.35 31.68
CA PHE A 171 -70.30 -18.20 31.08
C PHE A 171 -71.17 -19.45 31.30
N LEU A 172 -70.62 -20.66 31.10
CA LEU A 172 -71.33 -21.91 31.36
C LEU A 172 -71.72 -22.04 32.84
N TYR A 173 -70.79 -21.78 33.77
CA TYR A 173 -71.12 -21.80 35.19
C TYR A 173 -72.17 -20.75 35.56
N GLY A 174 -72.08 -19.53 35.04
CA GLY A 174 -73.07 -18.48 35.22
C GLY A 174 -74.45 -18.87 34.68
N GLY A 175 -74.50 -19.50 33.50
CA GLY A 175 -75.73 -20.00 32.88
C GLY A 175 -76.39 -21.12 33.69
N ILE A 176 -75.60 -22.07 34.22
CA ILE A 176 -76.10 -23.14 35.09
C ILE A 176 -76.68 -22.54 36.38
N VAL A 177 -75.94 -21.63 37.03
CA VAL A 177 -76.40 -20.97 38.27
C VAL A 177 -77.67 -20.15 38.04
N ALA A 178 -77.73 -19.37 36.95
CA ALA A 178 -78.92 -18.60 36.59
C ALA A 178 -80.11 -19.51 36.28
N GLY A 179 -79.90 -20.61 35.55
CA GLY A 179 -80.93 -21.60 35.25
C GLY A 179 -81.51 -22.24 36.50
N VAL A 180 -80.66 -22.70 37.41
CA VAL A 180 -81.07 -23.25 38.72
C VAL A 180 -81.79 -22.20 39.56
N GLY A 181 -81.27 -20.98 39.63
CA GLY A 181 -81.88 -19.86 40.36
C GLY A 181 -83.27 -19.50 39.83
N LEU A 182 -83.47 -19.52 38.52
CA LEU A 182 -84.78 -19.30 37.88
C LEU A 182 -85.74 -20.46 38.18
N LEU A 183 -85.27 -21.70 38.07
CA LEU A 183 -86.06 -22.90 38.38
C LEU A 183 -86.57 -22.85 39.83
N PHE A 184 -85.68 -22.58 40.79
CA PHE A 184 -86.07 -22.37 42.19
C PHE A 184 -86.97 -21.15 42.37
N GLY A 185 -86.64 -20.01 41.76
CA GLY A 185 -87.45 -18.78 41.84
C GLY A 185 -88.87 -18.95 41.32
N LEU A 186 -89.10 -19.83 40.34
CA LEU A 186 -90.42 -20.15 39.81
C LEU A 186 -91.14 -21.24 40.63
N LEU A 187 -90.41 -22.23 41.16
CA LEU A 187 -90.98 -23.33 41.96
C LEU A 187 -91.34 -22.92 43.39
N LEU A 188 -90.51 -22.11 44.06
CA LEU A 188 -90.71 -21.70 45.45
C LEU A 188 -92.06 -20.99 45.69
N PRO A 189 -92.53 -20.05 44.85
CA PRO A 189 -93.84 -19.41 45.01
C PRO A 189 -95.02 -20.39 44.92
N HIS A 190 -94.83 -21.54 44.27
CA HIS A 190 -95.89 -22.52 44.06
C HIS A 190 -95.99 -23.55 45.20
N LEU A 191 -94.90 -23.77 45.93
CA LEU A 191 -94.84 -24.72 47.05
C LEU A 191 -95.09 -24.05 48.41
N ILE A 192 -94.97 -22.72 48.51
CA ILE A 192 -95.25 -21.99 49.76
C ILE A 192 -96.75 -21.69 49.82
N PRO A 193 -97.54 -22.28 50.75
CA PRO A 193 -98.96 -21.99 50.88
C PRO A 193 -99.17 -20.53 51.27
N LYS A 194 -100.00 -19.80 50.49
CA LYS A 194 -100.41 -18.42 50.80
C LYS A 194 -101.07 -18.36 52.17
N LYS A 195 -100.41 -17.71 53.14
CA LYS A 195 -101.04 -17.33 54.41
C LYS A 195 -102.14 -16.31 54.10
N LYS A 196 -103.39 -16.69 54.32
CA LYS A 196 -104.57 -15.82 54.20
C LYS A 196 -104.38 -14.60 55.11
N GLN A 197 -104.28 -13.41 54.53
CA GLN A 197 -104.42 -12.16 55.28
C GLN A 197 -105.92 -11.88 55.48
N HIS A 198 -106.32 -11.75 56.74
CA HIS A 198 -107.66 -11.31 57.13
C HIS A 198 -107.84 -9.83 56.74
N PRO A 199 -109.01 -9.42 56.20
CA PRO A 199 -109.32 -8.01 56.03
C PRO A 199 -109.54 -7.35 57.40
N ARG A 200 -109.03 -6.13 57.57
CA ARG A 200 -109.19 -5.31 58.77
C ARG A 200 -110.67 -4.98 59.00
N GLY A 201 -111.13 -5.13 60.25
CA GLY A 201 -112.38 -4.57 60.74
C GLY A 201 -112.14 -3.98 62.14
N TRP A 202 -112.38 -2.68 62.27
CA TRP A 202 -112.42 -1.92 63.53
C TRP A 202 -113.64 -2.36 64.37
N ALA A 203 -113.42 -2.59 65.67
CA ALA A 203 -114.27 -2.24 66.82
C ALA A 203 -113.48 -2.50 68.10
#